data_AF-A0A917WYR9-F1
#
_entry.id   AF-A0A917WYR9-F1
#
_cell.length_a   1.000
_cell.length_b   1.000
_cell.length_c   1.000
_cell.angle_alpha   90.00
_cell.angle_beta   90.00
_cell.angle_gamma   90.00
#
_symmetry.space_group_name_H-M   'P 1'
#
loop_
_entity.id
_entity.type
_entity.pdbx_description
1 polymer ?
#
loop_
_entity_poly.entity_id
_entity_poly.type
_entity_poly.pdbx_seq_one_letter_code
_entity_poly.pdbx_strand_id
1 'polypeptide(L)' 'MYLTDLADLPVFRAVRDEFVDPSRPPASSLVQVSGLVHPAFRVEVDALAVG' A
#
# COMPACT_ATOMS: atom_id res chain seq x y z
N MET A 1 2.75 -3.01 -3.32
CA MET A 1 1.51 -2.67 -2.59
C MET A 1 0.35 -3.38 -3.27
N TYR A 2 -0.41 -4.15 -2.52
CA TYR A 2 -1.48 -5.01 -3.04
C TYR A 2 -2.77 -4.64 -2.32
N LEU A 3 -3.76 -4.09 -3.03
CA LEU A 3 -5.08 -3.77 -2.48
C LEU A 3 -6.09 -4.81 -2.98
N THR A 4 -7.06 -5.17 -2.15
CA THR A 4 -8.19 -6.01 -2.60
C THR A 4 -9.27 -5.22 -3.32
N ASP A 5 -9.31 -3.90 -3.13
CA ASP A 5 -10.30 -2.99 -3.71
C ASP A 5 -9.67 -1.60 -3.92
N LEU A 6 -9.70 -1.07 -5.16
CA LEU A 6 -9.16 0.26 -5.45
C LEU A 6 -9.96 1.40 -4.83
N ALA A 7 -11.19 1.16 -4.35
CA ALA A 7 -11.95 2.15 -3.59
C ALA A 7 -11.23 2.56 -2.29
N ASP A 8 -10.35 1.70 -1.75
CA ASP A 8 -9.57 2.01 -0.55
C ASP A 8 -8.35 2.89 -0.83
N LEU A 9 -8.00 3.14 -2.10
CA LEU A 9 -6.78 3.86 -2.48
C LEU A 9 -6.67 5.28 -1.86
N PRO A 10 -7.74 6.11 -1.80
CA PRO A 10 -7.65 7.43 -1.17
C PRO A 10 -7.29 7.34 0.32
N VAL A 11 -7.93 6.42 1.05
CA VAL A 11 -7.68 6.21 2.48
C VAL A 11 -6.28 5.64 2.71
N PHE A 12 -5.87 4.66 1.91
CA PHE A 12 -4.54 4.08 1.97
C PHE A 12 -3.45 5.14 1.75
N ARG A 13 -3.62 6.03 0.76
CA ARG A 13 -2.66 7.13 0.51
C ARG A 13 -2.58 8.10 1.67
N ALA A 14 -3.72 8.51 2.23
CA ALA A 14 -3.75 9.40 3.38
C ALA A 14 -2.98 8.81 4.57
N VAL A 15 -3.25 7.54 4.91
CA VAL A 15 -2.53 6.84 5.98
C VAL A 15 -1.05 6.67 5.65
N ARG A 16 -0.70 6.27 4.43
CA ARG A 16 0.71 6.11 4.02
C ARG A 16 1.50 7.42 4.20
N ASP A 17 0.90 8.55 3.82
CA ASP A 17 1.55 9.86 3.87
C ASP A 17 1.80 10.34 5.32
N GLU A 18 1.19 9.73 6.33
CA GLU A 18 1.54 9.92 7.75
C GLU A 18 2.91 9.30 8.12
N PHE A 19 3.36 8.29 7.35
CA PHE A 19 4.58 7.52 7.65
C PHE A 19 5.68 7.64 6.58
N VAL A 20 5.31 8.04 5.36
CA VAL A 20 6.22 8.15 4.21
C VAL A 20 6.19 9.58 3.69
N ASP A 21 7.35 10.23 3.61
CA ASP A 21 7.46 11.58 3.05
C ASP A 21 6.97 11.61 1.58
N PRO A 22 5.85 12.30 1.28
CA PRO A 22 5.29 12.33 -0.06
C PRO A 22 6.15 13.13 -1.05
N SER A 23 7.10 13.96 -0.56
CA SER A 23 8.06 14.68 -1.39
C SER A 23 9.24 13.82 -1.83
N ARG A 24 9.51 12.72 -1.10
CA ARG A 24 10.62 11.79 -1.34
C ARG A 24 10.23 10.34 -1.06
N PRO A 25 9.17 9.81 -1.70
CA PRO A 25 8.73 8.45 -1.45
C PRO A 25 9.71 7.44 -2.06
N PRO A 26 9.80 6.21 -1.52
CA PRO A 26 10.43 5.11 -2.23
C PRO A 26 9.67 4.82 -3.53
N ALA A 27 10.36 4.23 -4.52
CA ALA A 27 9.69 3.70 -5.70
C ALA A 27 8.62 2.68 -5.27
N SER A 28 7.46 2.68 -5.92
CA SER A 28 6.37 1.78 -5.55
C SER A 28 5.57 1.30 -6.77
N SER A 29 5.07 0.07 -6.66
CA SER A 29 4.04 -0.49 -7.55
C SER A 29 2.80 -0.79 -6.73
N LEU A 30 1.64 -0.36 -7.23
CA LEU A 30 0.33 -0.62 -6.66
C LEU A 30 -0.54 -1.36 -7.67
N VAL A 31 -1.11 -2.47 -7.25
CA VAL A 31 -2.04 -3.27 -8.06
C VAL A 31 -3.24 -3.71 -7.23
N GLN A 32 -4.35 -3.97 -7.90
CA GLN A 32 -5.48 -4.67 -7.30
C GLN A 32 -5.26 -6.18 -7.43
N VAL A 33 -5.40 -6.93 -6.34
CA VAL A 33 -5.32 -8.40 -6.31
C VAL A 33 -6.68 -9.00 -5.98
N SER A 34 -6.91 -10.26 -6.33
CA SER A 34 -8.17 -10.96 -6.04
C SER A 34 -8.37 -11.33 -4.56
N GLY A 35 -7.30 -11.31 -3.77
CA GLY A 35 -7.33 -11.62 -2.35
C GLY A 35 -5.93 -11.60 -1.71
N LEU A 36 -5.90 -11.62 -0.38
CA LEU A 36 -4.70 -11.71 0.46
C LEU A 36 -4.77 -12.97 1.34
N VAL A 37 -3.70 -13.25 2.10
CA VAL A 37 -3.61 -14.46 2.94
C VAL A 37 -4.74 -14.61 3.96
N HIS A 38 -5.28 -13.48 4.46
CA HIS A 38 -6.43 -13.46 5.35
C HIS A 38 -7.57 -12.64 4.72
N PRO A 39 -8.83 -13.15 4.72
CA PRO A 39 -9.93 -12.51 4.00
C PRO A 39 -10.34 -11.13 4.55
N ALA A 40 -9.97 -10.81 5.79
CA ALA A 40 -10.22 -9.49 6.37
C ALA A 40 -9.16 -8.43 6.00
N PHE A 41 -8.03 -8.82 5.41
CA PHE A 41 -7.01 -7.85 5.02
C PHE A 41 -7.45 -7.10 3.76
N ARG A 42 -7.25 -5.78 3.79
CA ARG A 42 -7.59 -4.87 2.67
C ARG A 42 -6.36 -4.42 1.88
N VAL A 43 -5.18 -4.48 2.50
CA VAL A 43 -3.91 -4.08 1.91
C VAL A 43 -2.75 -4.93 2.45
N GLU A 44 -1.77 -5.21 1.61
CA GLU A 44 -0.46 -5.74 1.98
C GLU A 44 0.65 -4.89 1.34
N VAL A 45 1.71 -4.63 2.11
CA VAL A 45 2.87 -3.83 1.67
C VAL A 45 4.13 -4.66 1.83
N ASP A 46 4.77 -4.96 0.69
CA ASP A 46 6.14 -5.47 0.63
C ASP A 46 7.09 -4.29 0.40
N ALA A 47 8.16 -4.22 1.20
CA ALA A 47 9.05 -3.07 1.27
C ALA A 47 10.52 -3.50 1.30
N LEU A 48 11.34 -2.83 0.49
CA LEU A 48 12.79 -3.01 0.45
C LEU A 48 13.48 -1.75 1.00
N ALA A 49 14.45 -1.94 1.89
CA ALA A 49 15.28 -0.88 2.45
C ALA A 49 16.77 -1.25 2.33
N VAL A 50 17.60 -0.22 2.24
CA VAL A 50 19.07 -0.33 2.29
C VAL A 50 19.56 0.61 3.39
N GLY A 51 20.55 0.16 4.17
CA GLY A 51 21.18 0.92 5.26
C GLY A 51 22.48 1.57 4.82
#